data_AF-T5AIH8-F1
#
_entry.id   AF-T5AIH8-F1
#
_cell.length_a   1.000
_cell.length_b   1.000
_cell.length_c   1.000
_cell.angle_alpha   90.00
_cell.angle_beta   90.00
_cell.angle_gamma   90.00
#
_symmetry.space_group_name_H-M   'P 1'
#
loop_
_entity.id
_entity.type
_entity.pdbx_description
1 polymer ?
#
loop_
_entity_poly.entity_id
_entity_poly.type
_entity_poly.pdbx_seq_one_letter_code
_entity_poly.pdbx_strand_id
1 'polypeptide(L)' 'MKTFALIAALFAGATMAAPVEAEHQALCWKACFPEAPKCPENMIATRMGGCWTCCLK' A
#
# COMPACT_ATOMS: atom_id res chain seq x y z
N MET A 1 47.40 25.10 -5.67
CA MET A 1 47.58 24.02 -4.67
C MET A 1 46.66 24.33 -3.49
N LYS A 2 45.87 23.32 -3.06
CA LYS A 2 44.90 23.34 -1.94
C LYS A 2 43.71 24.28 -2.19
N THR A 3 42.52 23.77 -2.50
CA THR A 3 41.75 22.93 -1.58
C THR A 3 40.97 21.83 -2.31
N PHE A 4 41.38 20.59 -2.02
CA PHE A 4 40.50 19.43 -2.08
C PHE A 4 39.48 19.57 -0.94
N ALA A 5 38.20 19.67 -1.26
CA ALA A 5 37.11 19.41 -0.33
C ALA A 5 35.96 18.84 -1.17
N LEU A 6 36.04 17.56 -1.54
CA LEU A 6 35.45 16.44 -0.82
C LEU A 6 33.95 16.66 -0.53
N ILE A 7 33.16 16.26 -1.52
CA ILE A 7 32.04 15.30 -1.41
C ILE A 7 31.30 15.30 -0.06
N ALA A 8 30.07 15.80 -0.08
CA ALA A 8 29.00 15.30 0.77
C ALA A 8 27.63 15.64 0.16
N ALA A 9 27.36 15.12 -1.05
CA ALA A 9 26.00 15.05 -1.56
C ALA A 9 25.27 13.93 -0.80
N LEU A 10 24.76 14.30 0.38
CA LEU A 10 23.89 13.46 1.20
C LEU A 10 22.58 13.24 0.43
N PHE A 11 22.48 12.11 -0.27
CA PHE A 11 21.19 11.61 -0.73
C PHE A 11 20.38 11.20 0.50
N ALA A 12 19.61 12.14 1.04
CA ALA A 12 18.55 11.87 1.99
C ALA A 12 17.41 11.16 1.26
N GLY A 13 17.58 9.85 1.03
CA GLY A 13 16.51 8.98 0.56
C GLY A 13 15.47 8.83 1.68
N ALA A 14 14.45 9.68 1.66
CA ALA A 14 13.28 9.52 2.52
C ALA A 14 12.47 8.32 2.01
N THR A 15 12.77 7.12 2.53
CA THR A 15 11.89 5.97 2.33
C THR A 15 10.66 6.16 3.19
N MET A 16 9.61 6.76 2.62
CA MET A 16 8.29 6.69 3.24
C MET A 16 7.78 5.27 3.10
N ALA A 17 8.05 4.44 4.12
CA ALA A 17 7.27 3.24 4.34
C ALA A 17 5.85 3.71 4.67
N ALA A 18 4.96 3.67 3.69
CA ALA A 18 3.53 3.86 3.93
C ALA A 18 3.11 2.89 5.04
N PRO A 19 2.21 3.29 5.95
CA PRO A 19 1.65 2.35 6.89
C PRO A 19 1.02 1.24 6.05
N VAL A 20 1.52 0.02 6.22
CA VAL A 20 0.72 -1.15 5.89
C VAL A 20 -0.38 -1.08 6.93
N GLU A 21 -1.47 -0.38 6.58
CA GLU A 21 -2.72 -0.39 7.33
C GLU A 21 -2.94 -1.87 7.59
N ALA A 22 -2.78 -2.28 8.85
CA ALA A 22 -3.08 -3.62 9.26
C ALA A 22 -4.60 -3.72 9.17
N GLU A 23 -5.08 -3.86 7.93
CA GLU A 23 -6.44 -4.26 7.65
C GLU A 23 -6.61 -5.51 8.47
N HIS A 24 -7.53 -5.40 9.42
CA HIS A 24 -8.22 -6.49 10.06
C HIS A 24 -8.09 -7.73 9.16
N GLN A 25 -7.51 -8.83 9.66
CA GLN A 25 -7.13 -10.01 8.87
C GLN A 25 -8.35 -10.78 8.32
N ALA A 26 -9.37 -10.07 7.83
CA ALA A 26 -10.49 -10.59 7.10
C ALA A 26 -9.94 -11.36 5.90
N LEU A 27 -10.48 -12.57 5.71
CA LEU A 27 -10.16 -13.36 4.54
C LEU A 27 -10.76 -12.63 3.33
N CYS A 28 -9.87 -12.05 2.53
CA CYS A 28 -10.20 -11.36 1.30
C CYS A 28 -9.90 -12.21 0.08
N TRP A 29 -10.64 -11.96 -0.99
CA TRP A 29 -10.31 -12.49 -2.30
C TRP A 29 -9.00 -11.89 -2.81
N LYS A 30 -8.21 -12.71 -3.50
CA LYS A 30 -7.01 -12.26 -4.22
C LYS A 30 -7.39 -11.73 -5.60
N ALA A 31 -8.29 -10.75 -5.63
CA ALA A 31 -8.78 -10.09 -6.83
C ALA A 31 -8.69 -8.57 -6.64
N CYS A 32 -8.49 -7.86 -7.74
CA CYS A 32 -8.33 -6.41 -7.76
C CYS A 32 -9.29 -5.84 -8.82
N PHE A 33 -10.41 -5.30 -8.36
CA PHE A 33 -11.45 -4.74 -9.20
C PHE A 33 -11.30 -3.20 -9.28
N PRO A 34 -11.48 -2.60 -10.47
CA PRO A 34 -11.38 -1.15 -10.62
C PRO A 34 -12.51 -0.40 -9.88
N GLU A 35 -13.66 -1.04 -9.68
CA GLU A 35 -14.84 -0.50 -9.02
C GLU A 35 -15.35 -1.49 -7.97
N ALA A 36 -16.19 -1.03 -7.03
CA ALA A 36 -16.72 -1.85 -5.94
C ALA A 36 -17.58 -3.01 -6.50
N PRO A 37 -17.15 -4.28 -6.34
CA PRO A 37 -17.88 -5.42 -6.88
C PRO A 37 -19.10 -5.77 -6.04
N LYS A 38 -20.04 -6.53 -6.62
CA LYS A 38 -21.06 -7.25 -5.83
C LYS A 38 -20.41 -8.48 -5.21
N CYS A 39 -20.30 -8.48 -3.89
CA CYS A 39 -19.74 -9.60 -3.13
C CYS A 39 -20.81 -10.65 -2.82
N PRO A 40 -20.41 -11.92 -2.62
CA PRO A 40 -21.33 -12.96 -2.17
C PRO A 40 -21.83 -12.67 -0.75
N GLU A 41 -22.78 -13.48 -0.29
CA GLU A 41 -23.31 -13.39 1.06
C GLU A 41 -22.19 -13.48 2.11
N ASN A 42 -22.33 -12.72 3.21
CA ASN A 42 -21.32 -12.56 4.27
C ASN A 42 -19.98 -11.93 3.86
N MET A 43 -19.87 -11.40 2.64
CA MET A 43 -18.75 -10.55 2.23
C MET A 43 -19.17 -9.11 1.99
N ILE A 44 -18.20 -8.22 2.07
CA ILE A 44 -18.33 -6.78 1.79
C ILE A 44 -17.24 -6.35 0.82
N ALA A 45 -17.57 -5.39 -0.05
CA ALA A 45 -16.61 -4.78 -0.94
C ALA A 45 -15.72 -3.81 -0.14
N THR A 46 -14.43 -4.13 -0.05
CA THR A 46 -13.43 -3.36 0.69
C THR A 46 -12.42 -2.79 -0.28
N ARG A 47 -11.99 -1.54 -0.05
CA ARG A 47 -10.98 -0.88 -0.87
C ARG A 47 -9.61 -1.12 -0.27
N MET A 48 -8.80 -1.96 -0.92
CA MET A 48 -7.43 -2.27 -0.51
C MET A 48 -6.45 -1.61 -1.48
N GLY A 49 -5.72 -0.60 -1.01
CA GLY A 49 -4.82 0.19 -1.84
C GLY A 49 -5.54 0.92 -2.98
N GLY A 50 -5.19 0.60 -4.22
CA GLY A 50 -5.71 1.25 -5.42
C GLY A 50 -6.97 0.61 -6.02
N CYS A 51 -7.44 -0.52 -5.48
CA CYS A 51 -8.56 -1.27 -6.05
C CYS A 51 -9.50 -1.83 -4.98
N TRP A 52 -10.57 -2.46 -5.45
CA TRP A 52 -11.58 -3.09 -4.63
C TRP A 52 -11.41 -4.61 -4.62
N THR A 53 -11.78 -5.23 -3.50
CA THR A 53 -11.90 -6.69 -3.37
C THR A 53 -13.08 -7.03 -2.46
N CYS A 54 -13.43 -8.31 -2.39
CA CYS A 54 -14.42 -8.81 -1.43
C CYS A 54 -13.71 -9.41 -0.22
N CYS A 55 -14.06 -8.94 0.97
CA CYS A 55 -13.57 -9.46 2.25
C CYS A 55 -14.73 -10.00 3.07
N LEU A 56 -14.49 -10.99 3.93
CA LEU A 56 -15.47 -11.36 4.94
C LEU A 56 -15.82 -10.16 5.82
N LYS A 57 -17.13 -10.01 6.11
CA LYS A 57 -17.64 -9.01 7.05
C LYS A 57 -17.08 -9.20 8.45
#